data_AF-A0AAN8F2A5-F1
#
_entry.id   AF-A0AAN8F2A5-F1
#
_cell.length_a   1.000
_cell.length_b   1.000
_cell.length_c   1.000
_cell.angle_alpha   90.00
_cell.angle_beta   90.00
_cell.angle_gamma   90.00
#
_symmetry.space_group_name_H-M   'P 1'
#
loop_
_entity.id
_entity.type
_entity.pdbx_description
1 polymer ?
#
loop_
_entity_poly.entity_id
_entity_poly.type
_entity_poly.pdbx_seq_one_letter_code
_entity_poly.pdbx_strand_id
1 'polypeptide(L)'
;RRNKEGDRERSLATVLNIIESTADKEALSPDVICLAGRIYKDKFIASNYEDRESLNNAVSWYRKAFEMSPLEHSGINLTTLLRASGEHFESNAEMQQIAVVLNSLLGRKGALHQLTDYWDVATYFEVSVLAENYQKACEAALKMAMLKPPVWFLKSTMENIKLINRCAATISPIEKEKQQFLFWSEFFMEAIDSESDVTCARFPVLIQELTKQFTPSYLTLNVN
;
A
#
# COMPACT_ATOMS: atom_id res chain seq x y z
N ARG A 1 13.05 -0.49 22.60
CA ARG A 1 13.26 -0.89 21.18
C ARG A 1 12.08 -1.77 20.78
N ARG A 2 11.36 -1.40 19.72
CA ARG A 2 10.24 -2.16 19.11
C ARG A 2 10.81 -3.23 18.16
N ASN A 3 10.00 -4.22 17.76
CA ASN A 3 10.38 -5.31 16.84
C ASN A 3 11.49 -6.24 17.37
N LYS A 4 11.47 -6.59 18.66
CA LYS A 4 12.30 -7.68 19.16
C LYS A 4 11.73 -9.04 18.74
N GLU A 5 12.58 -10.05 18.75
CA GLU A 5 12.17 -11.45 18.57
C GLU A 5 11.05 -11.80 19.58
N GLY A 6 9.98 -12.42 19.10
CA GLY A 6 8.79 -12.74 19.90
C GLY A 6 7.80 -11.59 20.12
N ASP A 7 8.08 -10.35 19.71
CA ASP A 7 7.13 -9.23 19.86
C ASP A 7 5.87 -9.43 19.00
N ARG A 8 6.03 -9.95 17.78
CA ARG A 8 4.90 -10.17 16.86
C ARG A 8 3.99 -11.29 17.34
N GLU A 9 4.57 -12.37 17.85
CA GLU A 9 3.87 -13.52 18.40
C GLU A 9 3.06 -13.13 19.64
N ARG A 10 3.66 -12.36 20.55
CA ARG A 10 2.97 -11.83 21.74
C ARG A 10 1.85 -10.86 21.38
N SER A 11 2.10 -9.98 20.41
CA SER A 11 1.08 -9.04 19.92
C SER A 11 -0.08 -9.80 19.30
N LEU A 12 0.20 -10.80 18.45
CA LEU A 12 -0.81 -11.63 17.82
C LEU A 12 -1.63 -12.39 18.85
N ALA A 13 -0.98 -13.05 19.82
CA ALA A 13 -1.67 -13.76 20.89
C ALA A 13 -2.60 -12.84 21.70
N THR A 14 -2.17 -11.60 21.96
CA THR A 14 -2.99 -10.61 22.65
C THR A 14 -4.21 -10.22 21.81
N VAL A 15 -4.02 -9.94 20.53
CA VAL A 15 -5.12 -9.57 19.60
C VAL A 15 -6.12 -10.71 19.44
N LEU A 16 -5.64 -11.94 19.23
CA LEU A 16 -6.49 -13.12 19.10
C LEU A 16 -7.29 -13.37 20.39
N ASN A 17 -6.65 -13.24 21.56
CA ASN A 17 -7.34 -13.35 22.84
C ASN A 17 -8.44 -12.29 22.98
N ILE A 18 -8.20 -11.03 22.60
CA ILE A 18 -9.25 -9.99 22.60
C ILE A 18 -10.41 -10.41 21.69
N ILE A 19 -10.11 -10.86 20.46
CA ILE A 19 -11.13 -11.30 19.51
C ILE A 19 -11.93 -12.50 20.04
N GLU A 20 -11.28 -13.46 20.68
CA GLU A 20 -11.90 -14.67 21.21
C GLU A 20 -12.72 -14.41 22.47
N SER A 21 -12.14 -13.69 23.45
CA SER A 21 -12.75 -13.37 24.75
C SER A 21 -13.88 -12.36 24.69
N THR A 22 -14.00 -11.60 23.59
CA THR A 22 -15.14 -10.71 23.38
C THR A 22 -16.41 -11.55 23.17
N ALA A 23 -17.30 -11.55 24.17
CA ALA A 23 -18.53 -12.35 24.15
C ALA A 23 -19.52 -11.85 23.10
N ASP A 24 -19.65 -10.53 22.97
CA ASP A 24 -20.46 -9.89 21.94
C ASP A 24 -19.61 -9.64 20.68
N LYS A 25 -19.76 -10.52 19.69
CA LYS A 25 -19.03 -10.39 18.41
C LYS A 25 -19.46 -9.17 17.60
N GLU A 26 -20.64 -8.60 17.84
CA GLU A 26 -21.09 -7.36 17.18
C GLU A 26 -20.40 -6.12 17.77
N ALA A 27 -19.98 -6.19 19.04
CA ALA A 27 -19.21 -5.13 19.70
C ALA A 27 -17.71 -5.13 19.30
N LEU A 28 -17.24 -6.15 18.56
CA LEU A 28 -15.85 -6.24 18.15
C LEU A 28 -15.54 -5.24 17.03
N SER A 29 -14.65 -4.27 17.29
CA SER A 29 -14.26 -3.28 16.28
C SER A 29 -13.55 -3.92 15.08
N PRO A 30 -13.91 -3.56 13.84
CA PRO A 30 -13.17 -3.95 12.64
C PRO A 30 -11.68 -3.62 12.70
N ASP A 31 -11.28 -2.56 13.40
CA ASP A 31 -9.87 -2.17 13.54
C ASP A 31 -9.05 -3.21 14.32
N VAL A 32 -9.66 -3.88 15.31
CA VAL A 32 -9.01 -4.96 16.08
C VAL A 32 -8.79 -6.18 15.19
N ILE A 33 -9.72 -6.46 14.27
CA ILE A 33 -9.63 -7.55 13.30
C ILE A 33 -8.57 -7.24 12.25
N CYS A 34 -8.53 -6.00 11.76
CA CYS A 34 -7.49 -5.50 10.87
C CYS A 34 -6.09 -5.58 11.50
N LEU A 35 -5.96 -5.44 12.82
CA LEU A 35 -4.69 -5.58 13.51
C LEU A 35 -4.15 -7.03 13.43
N ALA A 36 -5.01 -8.05 13.55
CA ALA A 36 -4.61 -9.43 13.32
C ALA A 36 -4.13 -9.62 11.87
N GLY A 37 -4.88 -9.11 10.90
CA GLY A 37 -4.49 -9.11 9.49
C GLY A 37 -3.15 -8.41 9.24
N ARG A 38 -2.91 -7.26 9.88
CA ARG A 38 -1.65 -6.52 9.78
C ARG A 38 -0.47 -7.31 10.32
N ILE A 39 -0.60 -7.95 11.49
CA ILE A 39 0.50 -8.73 12.08
C ILE A 39 0.86 -9.91 11.18
N TYR A 40 -0.12 -10.64 10.64
CA TYR A 40 0.14 -11.71 9.69
C TYR A 40 0.74 -11.21 8.37
N LYS A 41 0.27 -10.08 7.83
CA LYS A 41 0.89 -9.43 6.66
C LYS A 41 2.35 -9.08 6.94
N ASP A 42 2.66 -8.51 8.11
CA ASP A 42 4.03 -8.16 8.49
C ASP A 42 4.91 -9.41 8.63
N LYS A 43 4.37 -10.55 9.13
CA LYS A 43 5.08 -11.84 9.15
C LYS A 43 5.38 -12.34 7.74
N PHE A 44 4.41 -12.30 6.84
CA PHE A 44 4.58 -12.67 5.43
C PHE A 44 5.67 -11.81 4.75
N ILE A 45 5.63 -10.49 4.92
CA ILE A 45 6.65 -9.58 4.38
C ILE A 45 8.03 -9.90 5.00
N ALA A 46 8.11 -10.10 6.32
CA ALA A 46 9.35 -10.41 7.01
C ALA A 46 9.97 -11.76 6.60
N SER A 47 9.15 -12.73 6.18
CA SER A 47 9.60 -14.01 5.64
C SER A 47 10.11 -13.94 4.18
N ASN A 48 10.39 -12.73 3.67
CA ASN A 48 10.67 -12.50 2.25
C ASN A 48 9.59 -13.11 1.33
N TYR A 49 8.33 -12.98 1.75
CA TYR A 49 7.15 -13.44 1.00
C TYR A 49 7.05 -14.97 0.82
N GLU A 50 7.67 -15.75 1.70
CA GLU A 50 7.66 -17.22 1.64
C GLU A 50 6.61 -17.87 2.56
N ASP A 51 6.25 -17.22 3.66
CA ASP A 51 5.26 -17.74 4.63
C ASP A 51 3.82 -17.63 4.09
N ARG A 52 3.41 -18.63 3.31
CA ARG A 52 2.06 -18.73 2.73
C ARG A 52 0.98 -18.92 3.79
N GLU A 53 1.31 -19.46 4.96
CA GLU A 53 0.34 -19.60 6.06
C GLU A 53 0.00 -18.21 6.62
N SER A 54 1.01 -17.38 6.89
CA SER A 54 0.77 -15.99 7.30
C SER A 54 0.02 -15.20 6.23
N LEU A 55 0.31 -15.40 4.94
CA LEU A 55 -0.47 -14.78 3.86
C LEU A 55 -1.95 -15.18 3.92
N ASN A 56 -2.24 -16.48 3.99
CA ASN A 56 -3.62 -16.98 4.02
C ASN A 56 -4.38 -16.48 5.26
N ASN A 57 -3.71 -16.45 6.41
CA ASN A 57 -4.27 -15.88 7.63
C ASN A 57 -4.54 -14.38 7.48
N ALA A 58 -3.61 -13.62 6.91
CA ALA A 58 -3.81 -12.19 6.66
C ALA A 58 -5.03 -11.94 5.76
N VAL A 59 -5.16 -12.70 4.67
CA VAL A 59 -6.33 -12.66 3.77
C VAL A 59 -7.62 -12.95 4.54
N SER A 60 -7.65 -14.01 5.35
CA SER A 60 -8.84 -14.38 6.15
C SER A 60 -9.26 -13.26 7.12
N TRP A 61 -8.30 -12.65 7.82
CA TRP A 61 -8.59 -11.57 8.77
C TRP A 61 -9.07 -10.30 8.08
N TYR A 62 -8.43 -9.88 6.99
CA TYR A 62 -8.88 -8.71 6.24
C TYR A 62 -10.23 -8.93 5.55
N ARG A 63 -10.50 -10.14 5.05
CA ARG A 63 -11.83 -10.53 4.52
C ARG A 63 -12.90 -10.38 5.59
N LYS A 64 -12.67 -10.98 6.76
CA LYS A 64 -13.59 -10.86 7.91
C LYS A 64 -13.83 -9.40 8.31
N ALA A 65 -12.77 -8.59 8.36
CA ALA A 65 -12.90 -7.17 8.69
C ALA A 65 -13.74 -6.42 7.66
N PHE A 66 -13.53 -6.70 6.36
CA PHE A 66 -14.27 -6.07 5.27
C PHE A 66 -15.75 -6.50 5.20
N GLU A 67 -16.04 -7.78 5.47
CA GLU A 67 -17.41 -8.29 5.58
C GLU A 67 -18.18 -7.66 6.74
N MET A 68 -17.51 -7.44 7.88
CA MET A 68 -18.11 -6.75 9.03
C MET A 68 -18.32 -5.26 8.77
N SER A 69 -17.33 -4.60 8.18
CA SER A 69 -17.43 -3.20 7.80
C SER A 69 -16.55 -2.90 6.59
N PRO A 70 -17.13 -2.47 5.46
CA PRO A 70 -16.37 -2.16 4.25
C PRO A 70 -15.62 -0.83 4.40
N LEU A 71 -14.44 -0.90 5.00
CA LEU A 71 -13.53 0.23 5.19
C LEU A 71 -12.44 0.23 4.11
N GLU A 72 -11.93 1.42 3.79
CA GLU A 72 -10.89 1.59 2.76
C GLU A 72 -9.63 0.77 3.07
N HIS A 73 -9.15 0.87 4.31
CA HIS A 73 -7.93 0.20 4.73
C HIS A 73 -8.07 -1.34 4.76
N SER A 74 -9.25 -1.88 5.10
CA SER A 74 -9.47 -3.34 5.08
C SER A 74 -9.58 -3.84 3.65
N GLY A 75 -10.32 -3.14 2.79
CA GLY A 75 -10.47 -3.47 1.37
C GLY A 75 -9.14 -3.43 0.61
N ILE A 76 -8.35 -2.37 0.76
CA ILE A 76 -7.10 -2.23 0.00
C ILE A 76 -6.05 -3.26 0.40
N ASN A 77 -5.94 -3.58 1.70
CA ASN A 77 -5.05 -4.64 2.17
C ASN A 77 -5.54 -6.02 1.71
N LEU A 78 -6.85 -6.29 1.74
CA LEU A 78 -7.41 -7.53 1.23
C LEU A 78 -7.09 -7.73 -0.26
N THR A 79 -7.40 -6.75 -1.11
CA THR A 79 -7.12 -6.84 -2.55
C THR A 79 -5.62 -6.97 -2.84
N THR A 80 -4.77 -6.27 -2.09
CA THR A 80 -3.31 -6.39 -2.18
C THR A 80 -2.84 -7.82 -1.86
N LEU A 81 -3.38 -8.43 -0.80
CA LEU A 81 -2.99 -9.78 -0.39
C LEU A 81 -3.56 -10.86 -1.31
N LEU A 82 -4.76 -10.67 -1.87
CA LEU A 82 -5.30 -11.52 -2.94
C LEU A 82 -4.40 -11.51 -4.18
N ARG A 83 -3.95 -10.32 -4.58
CA ARG A 83 -2.94 -10.19 -5.65
C ARG A 83 -1.66 -10.95 -5.29
N ALA A 84 -1.16 -10.81 -4.06
CA ALA A 84 0.01 -11.52 -3.56
C ALA A 84 -0.18 -13.06 -3.47
N SER A 85 -1.42 -13.53 -3.32
CA SER A 85 -1.73 -14.97 -3.36
C SER A 85 -1.72 -15.55 -4.77
N GLY A 86 -1.69 -14.70 -5.81
CA GLY A 86 -1.70 -15.08 -7.23
C GLY A 86 -3.03 -14.80 -7.92
N GLU A 87 -3.97 -14.12 -7.26
CA GLU A 87 -5.25 -13.77 -7.88
C GLU A 87 -5.08 -12.61 -8.88
N HIS A 88 -5.88 -12.66 -9.94
CA HIS A 88 -5.91 -11.64 -10.98
C HIS A 88 -7.24 -10.88 -10.92
N PHE A 89 -7.17 -9.55 -11.08
CA PHE A 89 -8.33 -8.67 -10.95
C PHE A 89 -9.43 -9.03 -11.96
N GLU A 90 -9.05 -9.42 -13.18
CA GLU A 90 -9.97 -9.75 -14.27
C GLU A 90 -10.77 -11.03 -14.00
N SER A 91 -10.21 -11.96 -13.21
CA SER A 91 -10.81 -13.28 -12.96
C SER A 91 -11.35 -13.46 -11.54
N ASN A 92 -11.21 -12.47 -10.66
CA ASN A 92 -11.59 -12.57 -9.26
C ASN A 92 -12.73 -11.61 -8.91
N ALA A 93 -13.93 -12.16 -8.73
CA ALA A 93 -15.14 -11.38 -8.43
C ALA A 93 -15.08 -10.65 -7.08
N GLU A 94 -14.39 -11.21 -6.08
CA GLU A 94 -14.19 -10.56 -4.77
C GLU A 94 -13.35 -9.28 -4.95
N MET A 95 -12.24 -9.34 -5.69
CA MET A 95 -11.41 -8.16 -6.00
C MET A 95 -12.20 -7.08 -6.74
N GLN A 96 -13.03 -7.47 -7.71
CA GLN A 96 -13.89 -6.53 -8.46
C GLN A 96 -14.93 -5.86 -7.56
N GLN A 97 -15.57 -6.63 -6.68
CA GLN A 97 -16.54 -6.09 -5.71
C GLN A 97 -15.86 -5.12 -4.74
N ILE A 98 -14.70 -5.46 -4.19
CA ILE A 98 -13.93 -4.58 -3.31
C ILE A 98 -13.59 -3.28 -4.04
N ALA A 99 -13.13 -3.35 -5.30
CA ALA A 99 -12.81 -2.15 -6.07
C ALA A 99 -14.03 -1.24 -6.32
N VAL A 100 -15.22 -1.79 -6.56
CA VAL A 100 -16.46 -0.99 -6.65
C VAL A 100 -16.73 -0.25 -5.34
N VAL A 101 -16.57 -0.94 -4.21
CA VAL A 101 -16.77 -0.36 -2.88
C VAL A 101 -15.74 0.73 -2.59
N LEU A 102 -14.46 0.49 -2.87
CA LEU A 102 -13.38 1.46 -2.68
C LEU A 102 -13.57 2.70 -3.56
N ASN A 103 -13.95 2.53 -4.83
CA ASN A 103 -14.25 3.65 -5.72
C ASN A 103 -15.46 4.47 -5.23
N SER A 104 -16.49 3.80 -4.66
CA SER A 104 -17.64 4.48 -4.06
C SER A 104 -17.25 5.29 -2.82
N LEU A 105 -16.41 4.73 -1.94
CA LEU A 105 -15.88 5.39 -0.74
C LEU A 105 -15.07 6.64 -1.11
N LEU A 106 -14.11 6.49 -2.02
CA LEU A 106 -13.29 7.60 -2.51
C LEU A 106 -14.13 8.66 -3.24
N GLY A 107 -15.12 8.24 -4.04
CA GLY A 107 -16.03 9.15 -4.74
C GLY A 107 -16.82 10.06 -3.80
N ARG A 108 -17.17 9.58 -2.60
CA ARG A 108 -17.82 10.41 -1.56
C ARG A 108 -16.90 11.46 -0.93
N LYS A 109 -15.58 11.25 -0.99
CA LYS A 109 -14.57 12.17 -0.45
C LYS A 109 -14.22 13.31 -1.41
N GLY A 110 -14.67 13.21 -2.66
CA GLY A 110 -14.51 14.25 -3.68
C GLY A 110 -13.31 14.01 -4.59
N ALA A 111 -12.94 15.06 -5.33
CA ALA A 111 -11.86 14.96 -6.31
C ALA A 111 -10.48 14.92 -5.63
N LEU A 112 -9.53 14.20 -6.23
CA LEU A 112 -8.16 14.01 -5.71
C LEU A 112 -7.47 15.31 -5.25
N HIS A 113 -7.64 16.41 -5.99
CA HIS A 113 -7.02 17.68 -5.65
C HIS A 113 -7.55 18.29 -4.33
N GLN A 114 -8.79 17.95 -3.95
CA GLN A 114 -9.46 18.42 -2.73
C GLN A 114 -9.14 17.58 -1.50
N LEU A 115 -8.63 16.36 -1.69
CA LEU A 115 -8.23 15.49 -0.58
C LEU A 115 -7.07 16.12 0.19
N THR A 116 -7.13 16.05 1.51
CA THR A 116 -6.11 16.58 2.42
C THR A 116 -5.59 15.53 3.40
N ASP A 117 -6.37 14.49 3.67
CA ASP A 117 -5.91 13.33 4.42
C ASP A 117 -5.01 12.45 3.54
N TYR A 118 -3.89 12.00 4.11
CA TYR A 118 -2.91 11.18 3.40
C TYR A 118 -3.47 9.80 3.05
N TRP A 119 -4.21 9.16 3.94
CA TRP A 119 -4.70 7.80 3.74
C TRP A 119 -5.74 7.74 2.63
N ASP A 120 -6.54 8.79 2.48
CA ASP A 120 -7.45 8.96 1.35
C ASP A 120 -6.68 8.97 0.02
N VAL A 121 -5.62 9.77 -0.05
CA VAL A 121 -4.77 9.90 -1.25
C VAL A 121 -3.99 8.60 -1.50
N ALA A 122 -3.47 7.95 -0.45
CA ALA A 122 -2.75 6.69 -0.55
C ALA A 122 -3.67 5.56 -1.04
N THR A 123 -4.91 5.49 -0.55
CA THR A 123 -5.91 4.53 -1.03
C THR A 123 -6.23 4.79 -2.50
N TYR A 124 -6.40 6.06 -2.90
CA TYR A 124 -6.61 6.42 -4.31
C TYR A 124 -5.43 5.97 -5.19
N PHE A 125 -4.19 6.17 -4.71
CA PHE A 125 -2.97 5.73 -5.38
C PHE A 125 -2.95 4.20 -5.54
N GLU A 126 -3.13 3.44 -4.46
CA GLU A 126 -3.09 1.98 -4.48
C GLU A 126 -4.20 1.37 -5.36
N VAL A 127 -5.42 1.90 -5.30
CA VAL A 127 -6.54 1.49 -6.18
C VAL A 127 -6.22 1.79 -7.64
N SER A 128 -5.61 2.93 -7.94
CA SER A 128 -5.22 3.29 -9.30
C SER A 128 -4.14 2.35 -9.84
N VAL A 129 -3.18 1.93 -9.00
CA VAL A 129 -2.15 0.95 -9.37
C VAL A 129 -2.75 -0.44 -9.59
N LEU A 130 -3.66 -0.88 -8.72
CA LEU A 130 -4.38 -2.16 -8.89
C LEU A 130 -5.20 -2.21 -10.19
N ALA A 131 -5.80 -1.09 -10.59
CA ALA A 131 -6.54 -0.95 -11.83
C ALA A 131 -5.65 -0.64 -13.05
N GLU A 132 -4.33 -0.65 -12.88
CA GLU A 132 -3.32 -0.28 -13.88
C GLU A 132 -3.56 1.09 -14.54
N ASN A 133 -4.27 1.99 -13.84
CA ASN A 133 -4.46 3.37 -14.27
C ASN A 133 -3.28 4.23 -13.79
N TYR A 134 -2.14 4.06 -14.45
CA TYR A 134 -0.89 4.71 -14.06
C TYR A 134 -0.94 6.24 -14.15
N GLN A 135 -1.78 6.80 -15.01
CA GLN A 135 -2.01 8.25 -15.06
C GLN A 135 -2.56 8.76 -13.71
N LYS A 136 -3.66 8.18 -13.23
CA LYS A 136 -4.24 8.52 -11.93
C LYS A 136 -3.31 8.21 -10.76
N ALA A 137 -2.55 7.12 -10.86
CA ALA A 137 -1.54 6.78 -9.87
C ALA A 137 -0.46 7.87 -9.78
N CYS A 138 0.02 8.41 -10.90
CA CYS A 138 1.01 9.49 -10.91
C CYS A 138 0.46 10.81 -10.33
N GLU A 139 -0.80 11.15 -10.62
CA GLU A 139 -1.46 12.32 -10.03
C GLU A 139 -1.55 12.19 -8.50
N ALA A 140 -1.92 11.00 -8.01
CA ALA A 140 -2.02 10.72 -6.58
C ALA A 140 -0.65 10.70 -5.91
N ALA A 141 0.38 10.14 -6.57
CA ALA A 141 1.75 10.16 -6.10
C ALA A 141 2.27 11.60 -5.92
N LEU A 142 2.04 12.50 -6.89
CA LEU A 142 2.38 13.90 -6.72
C LEU A 142 1.68 14.51 -5.49
N LYS A 143 0.39 14.24 -5.32
CA LYS A 143 -0.37 14.72 -4.16
C LYS A 143 0.20 14.17 -2.84
N MET A 144 0.55 12.88 -2.77
CA MET A 144 1.21 12.27 -1.60
C MET A 144 2.52 12.98 -1.25
N ALA A 145 3.37 13.25 -2.25
CA ALA A 145 4.63 13.96 -2.04
C ALA A 145 4.40 15.38 -1.49
N MET A 146 3.36 16.07 -1.98
CA MET A 146 3.02 17.42 -1.51
C MET A 146 2.43 17.44 -0.09
N LEU A 147 1.80 16.36 0.36
CA LEU A 147 1.28 16.23 1.74
C LEU A 147 2.39 16.02 2.79
N LYS A 148 3.62 15.66 2.37
CA LYS A 148 4.78 15.46 3.25
C LYS A 148 4.47 14.56 4.47
N PRO A 149 3.97 13.33 4.25
CA PRO A 149 3.58 12.44 5.33
C PRO A 149 4.80 12.00 6.15
N PRO A 150 4.59 11.54 7.40
CA PRO A 150 5.62 10.81 8.14
C PRO A 150 6.14 9.61 7.34
N VAL A 151 7.43 9.30 7.43
CA VAL A 151 8.08 8.19 6.70
C VAL A 151 7.34 6.86 6.87
N TRP A 152 6.82 6.60 8.07
CA TRP A 152 6.13 5.33 8.35
C TRP A 152 4.77 5.19 7.65
N PHE A 153 4.07 6.30 7.37
CA PHE A 153 2.87 6.29 6.52
C PHE A 153 3.25 5.82 5.11
N LEU A 154 4.27 6.47 4.54
CA LEU A 154 4.77 6.17 3.20
C LEU A 154 5.28 4.74 3.08
N LYS A 155 6.00 4.26 4.10
CA LYS A 155 6.49 2.88 4.17
C LYS A 155 5.35 1.87 4.06
N SER A 156 4.24 2.07 4.78
CA SER A 156 3.08 1.17 4.71
C SER A 156 2.45 1.13 3.32
N THR A 157 2.33 2.28 2.65
CA THR A 157 1.80 2.36 1.28
C THR A 157 2.75 1.69 0.28
N MET A 158 4.05 1.97 0.37
CA MET A 158 5.04 1.38 -0.54
C MET A 158 5.23 -0.13 -0.32
N GLU A 159 5.00 -0.65 0.88
CA GLU A 159 4.91 -2.10 1.13
C GLU A 159 3.76 -2.75 0.34
N ASN A 160 2.60 -2.10 0.23
CA ASN A 160 1.51 -2.58 -0.61
C ASN A 160 1.87 -2.52 -2.10
N ILE A 161 2.48 -1.42 -2.55
CA ILE A 161 2.92 -1.28 -3.95
C ILE A 161 3.94 -2.35 -4.33
N LYS A 162 4.89 -2.67 -3.44
CA LYS A 162 5.83 -3.79 -3.63
C LYS A 162 5.09 -5.12 -3.86
N LEU A 163 4.09 -5.41 -3.05
CA LEU A 163 3.28 -6.62 -3.16
C LEU A 163 2.50 -6.67 -4.49
N ILE A 164 1.82 -5.58 -4.86
CA ILE A 164 1.03 -5.49 -6.08
C ILE A 164 1.92 -5.71 -7.32
N ASN A 165 3.07 -5.03 -7.37
CA ASN A 165 3.98 -5.06 -8.52
C ASN A 165 4.76 -6.38 -8.63
N ARG A 166 5.09 -7.06 -7.53
CA ARG A 166 5.79 -8.36 -7.56
C ARG A 166 5.03 -9.41 -8.37
N CYS A 167 3.71 -9.31 -8.38
CA CYS A 167 2.82 -10.24 -9.09
C CYS A 167 2.49 -9.78 -10.52
N ALA A 168 2.96 -8.62 -10.96
CA ALA A 168 2.73 -8.10 -12.30
C ALA A 168 3.92 -8.41 -13.22
N ALA A 169 3.68 -9.12 -14.32
CA ALA A 169 4.68 -9.26 -15.37
C ALA A 169 4.91 -7.90 -16.06
N THR A 170 6.16 -7.53 -16.30
CA THR A 170 6.48 -6.33 -17.07
C THR A 170 6.67 -6.72 -18.53
N ILE A 171 5.80 -6.20 -19.41
CA ILE A 171 5.87 -6.39 -20.86
C ILE A 171 6.54 -5.16 -21.47
N SER A 172 7.42 -5.36 -22.46
CA SER A 172 8.10 -4.31 -23.21
C SER A 172 7.43 -4.10 -24.57
N PRO A 173 7.29 -2.87 -25.09
CA PRO A 173 7.72 -1.60 -24.49
C PRO A 173 6.82 -1.13 -23.35
N ILE A 174 7.42 -0.52 -22.32
CA ILE A 174 6.68 0.04 -21.18
C ILE A 174 6.03 1.36 -21.61
N GLU A 175 4.72 1.46 -21.46
CA GLU A 175 3.93 2.67 -21.73
C GLU A 175 4.44 3.87 -20.91
N LYS A 176 4.27 5.09 -21.45
CA LYS A 176 4.81 6.33 -20.86
C LYS A 176 4.31 6.55 -19.44
N GLU A 177 3.03 6.31 -19.19
CA GLU A 177 2.39 6.48 -17.90
C GLU A 177 2.97 5.49 -16.88
N LYS A 178 3.22 4.25 -17.30
CA LYS A 178 3.88 3.24 -16.46
C LYS A 178 5.33 3.61 -16.17
N GLN A 179 6.07 4.22 -17.11
CA GLN A 179 7.41 4.75 -16.83
C GLN A 179 7.39 5.87 -15.77
N GLN A 180 6.42 6.78 -15.83
CA GLN A 180 6.25 7.82 -14.81
C GLN A 180 5.88 7.22 -13.46
N PHE A 181 5.05 6.18 -13.43
CA PHE A 181 4.75 5.45 -12.19
C PHE A 181 6.00 4.78 -11.60
N LEU A 182 6.85 4.18 -12.44
CA LEU A 182 8.11 3.59 -11.98
C LEU A 182 9.04 4.64 -11.35
N PHE A 183 9.09 5.86 -11.90
CA PHE A 183 9.76 6.99 -11.24
C PHE A 183 9.19 7.26 -9.84
N TRP A 184 7.86 7.35 -9.70
CA TRP A 184 7.23 7.61 -8.39
C TRP A 184 7.50 6.49 -7.39
N SER A 185 7.47 5.25 -7.86
CA SER A 185 7.84 4.10 -7.04
C SER A 185 9.27 4.24 -6.54
N GLU A 186 10.23 4.54 -7.42
CA GLU A 186 11.64 4.75 -7.03
C GLU A 186 11.80 5.93 -6.07
N PHE A 187 11.17 7.06 -6.37
CA PHE A 187 11.17 8.28 -5.54
C PHE A 187 10.75 8.01 -4.10
N PHE A 188 9.64 7.30 -3.90
CA PHE A 188 9.17 6.99 -2.57
C PHE A 188 9.97 5.89 -1.87
N MET A 189 10.55 4.97 -2.63
CA MET A 189 11.39 3.90 -2.07
C MET A 189 12.69 4.46 -1.53
N GLU A 190 13.31 5.40 -2.24
CA GLU A 190 14.48 6.14 -1.77
C GLU A 190 14.13 6.95 -0.50
N ALA A 191 12.96 7.60 -0.48
CA ALA A 191 12.54 8.39 0.68
C ALA A 191 12.39 7.54 1.97
N ILE A 192 11.96 6.27 1.86
CA ILE A 192 11.79 5.37 3.01
C ILE A 192 13.06 4.58 3.37
N ASP A 193 14.08 4.56 2.52
CA ASP A 193 15.34 3.83 2.71
C ASP A 193 16.51 4.74 3.19
N SER A 194 16.20 6.01 3.46
CA SER A 194 17.15 7.09 3.83
C SER A 194 17.97 6.87 5.13
N GLU A 195 17.88 5.70 5.76
CA GLU A 195 18.78 5.28 6.85
C GLU A 195 20.03 4.52 6.33
N SER A 196 20.11 4.23 5.03
CA SER A 196 21.26 3.59 4.39
C SER A 196 22.18 4.61 3.72
N ASP A 197 23.49 4.33 3.68
CA ASP A 197 24.46 5.17 2.98
C ASP A 197 24.03 5.35 1.52
N VAL A 198 24.18 6.57 0.99
CA VAL A 198 23.86 6.88 -0.39
C VAL A 198 24.77 6.08 -1.32
N THR A 199 24.26 4.97 -1.86
CA THR A 199 25.00 4.05 -2.73
C THR A 199 24.77 4.32 -4.22
N CYS A 200 23.69 5.03 -4.58
CA CYS A 200 23.31 5.28 -5.97
C CYS A 200 23.81 6.64 -6.45
N ALA A 201 24.44 6.68 -7.64
CA ALA A 201 24.83 7.94 -8.28
C ALA A 201 23.65 8.66 -8.98
N ARG A 202 22.47 8.03 -9.05
CA ARG A 202 21.27 8.54 -9.73
C ARG A 202 20.11 8.66 -8.74
N PHE A 203 19.54 9.85 -8.64
CA PHE A 203 18.50 10.18 -7.67
C PHE A 203 17.21 10.59 -8.37
N PRO A 204 16.07 9.96 -8.03
CA PRO A 204 14.78 10.51 -8.41
C PRO A 204 14.52 11.81 -7.63
N VAL A 205 14.27 12.90 -8.34
CA VAL A 205 14.05 14.24 -7.78
C VAL A 205 12.83 14.90 -8.40
N LEU A 206 12.20 15.81 -7.65
CA LEU A 206 11.16 16.70 -8.16
C LEU A 206 11.73 18.10 -8.33
N ILE A 207 11.85 18.55 -9.58
CA ILE A 207 12.27 19.91 -9.90
C ILE A 207 11.05 20.82 -9.81
N GLN A 208 11.12 21.85 -8.97
CA GLN A 208 10.08 22.88 -8.94
C GLN A 208 10.38 23.93 -10.03
N GLU A 209 9.55 23.97 -11.05
CA GLU A 209 9.66 24.90 -12.16
C GLU A 209 9.23 26.32 -11.75
N LEU A 210 9.60 27.33 -12.56
CA LEU A 210 9.16 28.72 -12.37
C LEU A 210 7.63 28.87 -12.38
N THR A 211 6.93 27.97 -13.06
CA THR A 211 5.46 27.88 -13.10
C THR A 211 4.86 27.31 -11.80
N LYS A 212 5.70 26.95 -10.81
CA LYS A 212 5.35 26.23 -9.58
C LYS A 212 4.85 24.80 -9.80
N GLN A 213 4.99 24.27 -11.01
CA GLN A 213 4.76 22.86 -11.30
C GLN A 213 5.97 22.03 -10.88
N PHE A 214 5.75 20.76 -10.53
CA PHE A 214 6.82 19.83 -10.18
C PHE A 214 7.04 18.86 -11.34
N THR A 215 8.29 18.76 -11.78
CA THR A 215 8.71 17.86 -12.87
C THR A 215 9.48 16.68 -12.28
N PRO A 216 8.99 15.43 -12.46
CA PRO A 216 9.77 14.21 -12.25
C PRO A 216 11.06 14.21 -13.04
N SER A 217 12.20 14.02 -12.39
CA SER A 217 13.52 14.07 -13.04
C SER A 217 14.53 13.20 -12.32
N TYR A 218 15.61 12.85 -13.03
CA TYR A 218 16.74 12.13 -12.42
C TYR A 218 17.97 13.02 -12.37
N LEU A 219 18.55 13.14 -11.18
CA LEU A 219 19.84 13.80 -10.98
C LEU A 219 20.92 12.73 -10.94
N THR A 220 21.95 12.83 -11.79
CA THR A 220 23.10 11.91 -11.77
C THR A 220 24.36 12.65 -11.35
N LEU A 221 25.07 12.13 -10.35
CA LEU A 221 26.38 12.61 -9.93
C LEU A 221 27.45 11.84 -10.70
N ASN A 222 28.12 12.51 -11.64
CA ASN A 222 29.30 11.96 -12.31
C ASN A 222 30.54 12.29 -11.48
N VAL A 223 31.06 11.30 -10.76
CA VAL A 223 32.33 11.41 -10.03
C VAL A 223 33.45 11.01 -10.98
N ASN A 224 34.27 11.99 -11.41
CA ASN A 224 35.46 11.74 -12.23
C ASN A 224 36.62 11.18 -11.39
#